data_AF-A0A9Q8Z0U1-F1
#
_entry.id   AF-A0A9Q8Z0U1-F1
#
_cell.length_a   1.000
_cell.length_b   1.000
_cell.length_c   1.000
_cell.angle_alpha   90.00
_cell.angle_beta   90.00
_cell.angle_gamma   90.00
#
_symmetry.space_group_name_H-M   'P 1'
#
loop_
_entity.id
_entity.type
_entity.pdbx_description
1 polymer ?
#
loop_
_entity_poly.entity_id
_entity_poly.type
_entity_poly.pdbx_seq_one_letter_code
_entity_poly.pdbx_strand_id
1 'polypeptide(L)'
;MIVPIRCFSCGKVTGDLWEKYMALLSDGMEEAEALDSVGLQRYCCRRMILTHVDLIEKLLKYVPNLSALKQLETRHRNAQSQIVKISRMEANSTYRYNASEREQARAARGGR
;
A
#
# COMPACT_ATOMS: atom_id res chain seq x y z
N MET A 1 9.81 17.69 -5.69
CA MET A 1 8.71 17.08 -6.49
C MET A 1 9.06 15.62 -6.59
N ILE A 2 8.09 14.73 -6.76
CA ILE A 2 8.30 13.27 -6.74
C ILE A 2 9.37 12.82 -7.76
N VAL A 3 10.07 11.72 -7.45
CA VAL A 3 11.08 11.08 -8.31
C VAL A 3 10.49 10.78 -9.68
N PRO A 4 11.23 11.02 -10.78
CA PRO A 4 10.73 10.69 -12.11
C PRO A 4 10.50 9.18 -12.25
N ILE A 5 9.37 8.81 -12.84
CA ILE A 5 8.97 7.41 -13.05
C ILE A 5 10.02 6.67 -13.91
N ARG A 6 10.61 7.36 -14.89
CA ARG A 6 11.70 6.87 -15.74
C ARG A 6 12.83 7.88 -15.80
N CYS A 7 14.05 7.40 -16.00
CA CYS A 7 15.20 8.27 -16.25
C CYS A 7 15.04 9.02 -17.58
N PHE A 8 15.28 10.34 -17.54
CA PHE A 8 15.18 11.23 -18.71
C PHE A 8 16.15 10.93 -19.85
N SER A 9 17.19 10.12 -19.63
CA SER A 9 18.15 9.75 -20.68
C SER A 9 18.00 8.30 -21.14
N CYS A 10 18.02 7.36 -20.19
CA CYS A 10 18.08 5.93 -20.49
C CYS A 10 16.68 5.29 -20.60
N GLY A 11 15.62 5.97 -20.15
CA GLY A 11 14.25 5.42 -20.11
C GLY A 11 14.03 4.29 -19.10
N LYS A 12 15.07 3.87 -18.35
CA LYS A 12 14.98 2.88 -17.27
C LYS A 12 13.98 3.36 -16.22
N VAL A 13 13.16 2.44 -15.70
CA VAL A 13 12.26 2.72 -14.57
C VAL A 13 13.08 3.06 -13.33
N THR A 14 12.75 4.18 -12.69
CA THR A 14 13.44 4.72 -11.50
C THR A 14 12.50 5.02 -10.35
N GLY A 15 11.19 5.15 -10.60
CA GLY A 15 10.22 5.56 -9.58
C GLY A 15 10.04 4.57 -8.43
N ASP A 16 10.31 3.29 -8.63
CA ASP A 16 10.18 2.23 -7.61
C ASP A 16 11.43 2.04 -6.73
N LEU A 17 12.53 2.74 -7.05
CA LEU A 17 13.83 2.52 -6.43
C LEU A 17 14.12 3.47 -5.26
N TRP A 18 13.41 4.60 -5.17
CA TRP A 18 13.68 5.64 -4.19
C TRP A 18 13.53 5.18 -2.75
N GLU A 19 12.41 4.54 -2.42
CA GLU A 19 12.15 4.05 -1.06
C GLU A 19 13.17 2.99 -0.63
N LYS A 20 13.56 2.11 -1.57
CA LYS A 20 14.61 1.10 -1.34
C LYS A 20 15.96 1.75 -1.07
N TYR A 21 16.33 2.76 -1.84
CA TYR A 21 17.56 3.51 -1.66
C TYR A 21 17.60 4.24 -0.30
N MET A 22 16.51 4.90 0.10
CA MET A 22 16.40 5.55 1.41
C MET A 22 16.46 4.57 2.59
N ALA A 23 15.88 3.37 2.45
CA ALA A 23 15.98 2.32 3.46
C ALA A 23 17.44 1.89 3.67
N LEU A 24 18.18 1.66 2.58
CA LEU A 24 19.60 1.27 2.65
C LEU A 24 20.48 2.34 3.29
N LEU A 25 20.24 3.62 3.01
CA LEU A 25 20.94 4.71 3.67
C LEU A 25 20.60 4.81 5.16
N SER A 26 19.35 4.53 5.52
CA SER A 26 18.91 4.51 6.93
C SER A 26 19.59 3.38 7.72
N ASP A 27 19.91 2.28 7.03
CA ASP A 27 20.68 1.15 7.58
C ASP A 27 22.21 1.45 7.66
N GLY A 28 22.66 2.63 7.22
CA GLY A 28 24.04 3.09 7.32
C GLY A 28 24.95 2.70 6.15
N MET A 29 24.37 2.26 5.03
CA MET A 29 25.13 1.95 3.81
C MET A 29 25.68 3.22 3.13
N GLU A 30 26.84 3.13 2.48
CA GLU A 30 27.38 4.23 1.68
C GLU A 30 26.50 4.50 0.44
N GLU A 31 26.39 5.77 0.04
CA GLU A 31 25.57 6.19 -1.10
C GLU A 31 25.93 5.48 -2.40
N ALA A 32 27.22 5.25 -2.65
CA ALA A 32 27.69 4.56 -3.85
C ALA A 32 27.21 3.09 -3.87
N GLU A 33 27.43 2.36 -2.78
CA GLU A 33 27.03 0.96 -2.63
C GLU A 33 25.51 0.79 -2.64
N ALA A 34 24.77 1.74 -2.04
CA ALA A 34 23.32 1.75 -2.06
C ALA A 34 22.75 1.93 -3.49
N LEU A 35 23.40 2.74 -4.34
CA LEU A 35 23.00 2.88 -5.75
C LEU A 35 23.30 1.62 -6.57
N ASP A 36 24.39 0.93 -6.26
CA ASP A 36 24.75 -0.32 -6.90
C ASP A 36 23.81 -1.46 -6.51
N SER A 37 23.43 -1.55 -5.24
CA SER A 37 22.50 -2.57 -4.75
C SER A 37 21.07 -2.42 -5.28
N VAL A 38 20.60 -1.19 -5.55
CA VAL A 38 19.32 -0.95 -6.27
C VAL A 38 19.45 -1.13 -7.80
N GLY A 39 20.62 -1.54 -8.30
CA GLY A 39 20.87 -1.90 -9.70
C GLY A 39 21.02 -0.71 -10.64
N LEU A 40 21.37 0.48 -10.15
CA LEU A 40 21.60 1.66 -10.97
C LEU A 40 23.06 1.75 -11.41
N GLN A 41 23.45 1.03 -12.46
CA GLN A 41 24.84 1.06 -12.93
C GLN A 41 25.18 2.31 -13.75
N ARG A 42 24.27 2.77 -14.63
CA ARG A 42 24.51 3.91 -15.53
C ARG A 42 24.40 5.25 -14.79
N TYR A 43 25.39 6.12 -14.97
CA TYR A 43 25.43 7.46 -14.35
C TYR A 43 24.16 8.30 -14.61
N CYS A 44 23.59 8.18 -15.82
CA CYS A 44 22.41 8.93 -16.21
C CYS A 44 21.15 8.51 -15.44
N CYS A 45 21.07 7.25 -15.01
CA CYS A 45 19.98 6.76 -14.19
C CYS A 45 20.29 7.01 -12.68
N ARG A 46 21.57 6.97 -12.25
CA ARG A 46 21.99 7.35 -10.87
C ARG A 46 21.67 8.80 -10.53
N ARG A 47 21.90 9.74 -11.45
CA ARG A 47 21.64 11.18 -11.21
C ARG A 47 20.17 11.46 -10.86
N MET A 48 19.24 10.64 -11.34
CA MET A 48 17.80 10.81 -11.04
C MET A 48 17.48 10.59 -9.57
N ILE A 49 18.28 9.77 -8.88
CA ILE A 49 18.15 9.49 -7.45
C ILE A 49 19.03 10.45 -6.65
N LEU A 50 20.31 10.58 -7.02
CA LEU A 50 21.27 11.41 -6.27
C LEU A 50 20.84 12.88 -6.15
N THR A 51 20.28 13.48 -7.21
CA THR A 51 19.90 14.89 -7.21
C THR A 51 18.41 15.11 -6.93
N HIS A 52 17.69 14.07 -6.51
CA HIS A 52 16.27 14.20 -6.23
C HIS A 52 16.04 14.93 -4.90
N VAL A 53 15.12 15.91 -4.92
CA VAL A 53 14.68 16.61 -3.71
C VAL A 53 13.17 16.50 -3.61
N ASP A 54 12.71 15.78 -2.57
CA ASP A 54 11.29 15.58 -2.38
C ASP A 54 10.59 16.79 -1.74
N LEU A 55 10.23 17.75 -2.59
CA LEU A 55 9.43 18.90 -2.18
C LEU A 55 7.96 18.57 -1.89
N ILE A 56 7.43 17.37 -2.20
CA ILE A 56 5.99 17.10 -2.05
C ILE A 56 5.55 17.21 -0.58
N GLU A 57 6.35 16.69 0.35
CA GLU A 57 6.07 16.73 1.77
C GLU A 57 5.95 18.16 2.31
N LYS A 58 6.75 19.07 1.75
CA LYS A 58 6.71 20.50 2.11
C LYS A 58 5.48 21.18 1.51
N LEU A 59 5.13 20.85 0.27
CA LEU A 59 3.99 21.45 -0.43
C LEU A 59 2.64 20.99 0.12
N LEU A 60 2.53 19.73 0.59
CA LEU A 60 1.30 19.19 1.18
C LEU A 60 0.81 19.98 2.41
N LYS A 61 1.69 20.77 3.04
CA LYS A 61 1.34 21.65 4.17
C LYS A 61 0.41 22.80 3.79
N TYR A 62 0.42 23.21 2.52
CA TYR A 62 -0.32 24.38 2.04
C TYR A 62 -1.65 24.06 1.37
N VAL A 63 -2.07 22.78 1.36
CA VAL A 63 -3.36 22.40 0.78
C VAL A 63 -4.50 23.03 1.59
N PRO A 64 -5.24 23.99 1.03
CA PRO A 64 -6.37 24.59 1.72
C PRO A 64 -7.44 23.50 1.84
N ASN A 65 -7.81 23.15 3.08
CA ASN A 65 -8.75 22.06 3.43
C ASN A 65 -8.15 20.65 3.63
N LEU A 66 -6.93 20.54 4.14
CA LEU A 66 -6.40 19.25 4.65
C LEU A 66 -7.34 18.57 5.67
N SER A 67 -8.12 19.35 6.41
CA SER A 67 -9.16 18.87 7.34
C SER A 67 -10.34 18.18 6.63
N ALA A 68 -10.76 18.68 5.46
CA ALA A 68 -11.84 18.07 4.68
C ALA A 68 -11.40 16.73 4.06
N LEU A 69 -10.15 16.63 3.59
CA LEU A 69 -9.60 15.37 3.08
C LEU A 69 -9.45 14.32 4.19
N LYS A 70 -8.99 14.71 5.39
CA LYS A 70 -8.97 13.80 6.55
C LYS A 70 -10.37 13.28 6.87
N GLN A 71 -11.40 14.12 6.82
CA GLN A 71 -12.78 13.67 7.06
C GLN A 71 -13.25 12.66 6.01
N LEU A 72 -12.86 12.83 4.74
CA LEU A 72 -13.16 11.88 3.67
C LEU A 72 -12.41 10.57 3.85
N GLU A 73 -11.13 10.61 4.24
CA GLU A 73 -10.35 9.41 4.56
C GLU A 73 -10.93 8.65 5.76
N THR A 74 -11.30 9.34 6.84
CA THR A 74 -11.94 8.70 8.01
C THR A 74 -13.29 8.10 7.63
N ARG A 75 -14.07 8.78 6.77
CA ARG A 75 -15.33 8.25 6.23
C ARG A 75 -15.10 7.01 5.36
N HIS A 76 -14.11 7.00 4.48
CA HIS A 76 -13.74 5.83 3.68
C HIS A 76 -13.25 4.67 4.53
N ARG A 77 -12.41 4.93 5.54
CA ARG A 77 -11.90 3.93 6.49
C ARG A 77 -13.04 3.33 7.33
N ASN A 78 -13.96 4.16 7.78
CA ASN A 78 -15.16 3.73 8.49
C ASN A 78 -16.10 2.93 7.58
N ALA A 79 -16.32 3.36 6.34
CA ALA A 79 -17.12 2.64 5.36
C ALA A 79 -16.51 1.27 5.02
N GLN A 80 -15.20 1.18 4.81
CA GLN A 80 -14.50 -0.09 4.60
C GLN A 80 -14.60 -1.00 5.84
N SER A 81 -14.49 -0.45 7.05
CA SER A 81 -14.68 -1.23 8.27
C SER A 81 -16.11 -1.74 8.43
N GLN A 82 -17.11 -0.99 7.96
CA GLN A 82 -18.52 -1.40 7.96
C GLN A 82 -18.78 -2.49 6.92
N ILE A 83 -18.20 -2.38 5.72
CA ILE A 83 -18.29 -3.41 4.69
C ILE A 83 -17.71 -4.73 5.20
N VAL A 84 -16.51 -4.71 5.83
CA VAL A 84 -15.90 -5.93 6.40
C VAL A 84 -16.75 -6.52 7.52
N LYS A 85 -17.39 -5.69 8.35
CA LYS A 85 -18.31 -6.15 9.42
C LYS A 85 -19.58 -6.78 8.85
N ILE A 86 -20.18 -6.16 7.82
CA ILE A 86 -21.36 -6.68 7.12
C ILE A 86 -21.03 -8.03 6.47
N SER A 87 -19.93 -8.12 5.70
CA SER A 87 -19.51 -9.38 5.09
C SER A 87 -19.22 -10.49 6.12
N ARG A 88 -18.70 -10.14 7.30
CA ARG A 88 -18.47 -11.09 8.40
C ARG A 88 -19.78 -11.51 9.09
N MET A 89 -20.77 -10.63 9.17
CA MET A 89 -22.13 -10.95 9.64
C MET A 89 -22.89 -11.84 8.65
N GLU A 90 -22.75 -11.58 7.35
CA GLU A 90 -23.33 -12.41 6.27
C GLU A 90 -22.70 -13.80 6.24
N ALA A 91 -21.37 -13.89 6.43
CA ALA A 91 -20.66 -15.17 6.56
C ALA A 91 -21.09 -15.96 7.80
N ASN A 92 -21.35 -15.29 8.93
CA ASN A 92 -21.86 -15.94 10.14
C ASN A 92 -23.34 -16.36 9.99
N SER A 93 -24.15 -15.59 9.28
CA SER A 93 -25.57 -15.91 9.01
C SER A 93 -25.69 -17.14 8.10
N THR A 94 -24.93 -17.17 7.00
CA THR A 94 -24.87 -18.31 6.09
C THR A 94 -24.28 -19.57 6.74
N TYR A 95 -23.24 -19.43 7.58
CA TYR A 95 -22.71 -20.54 8.37
C TYR A 95 -23.77 -21.12 9.34
N ARG A 96 -24.56 -20.27 10.01
CA ARG A 96 -25.63 -20.73 10.93
C ARG A 96 -26.77 -21.44 10.22
N TYR A 97 -27.20 -20.95 9.05
CA TYR A 97 -28.23 -21.62 8.23
C TYR A 97 -27.76 -22.99 7.73
N ASN A 98 -26.52 -23.06 7.21
CA ASN A 98 -25.92 -24.31 6.75
C ASN A 98 -25.66 -25.31 7.91
N ALA A 99 -25.39 -24.81 9.12
CA ALA A 99 -25.24 -25.64 10.32
C ALA A 99 -26.58 -26.24 10.78
N SER A 100 -27.66 -25.44 10.78
CA SER A 100 -29.00 -25.94 11.09
C SER A 100 -29.51 -26.96 10.08
N GLU A 101 -29.22 -26.78 8.78
CA GLU A 101 -29.55 -27.78 7.75
C GLU A 101 -28.78 -29.08 7.94
N ARG A 102 -27.49 -29.00 8.33
CA ARG A 102 -26.69 -30.18 8.66
C ARG A 102 -27.18 -30.92 9.91
N GLU A 103 -27.66 -30.20 10.92
CA GLU A 103 -28.27 -30.78 12.12
C GLU A 103 -29.62 -31.43 11.82
N GLN A 104 -30.49 -30.78 11.03
CA GLN A 104 -31.75 -31.35 10.56
C GLN A 104 -31.52 -32.60 9.71
N ALA A 105 -30.51 -32.59 8.82
CA ALA A 105 -30.11 -33.74 8.02
C ALA A 105 -29.45 -34.87 8.84
N ARG A 106 -28.89 -34.58 10.03
CA ARG A 106 -28.41 -35.60 10.99
C ARG A 106 -29.57 -36.18 11.79
N ALA A 107 -30.51 -35.35 12.26
CA ALA A 107 -31.72 -35.78 12.95
C ALA A 107 -32.59 -36.69 12.07
N ALA A 108 -32.75 -36.38 10.78
CA ALA A 108 -33.47 -37.21 9.82
C ALA A 108 -32.83 -38.59 9.56
N ARG A 109 -31.53 -38.75 9.83
CA ARG A 109 -30.80 -40.03 9.70
C ARG A 109 -30.79 -40.87 10.98
N GLY A 110 -31.31 -40.33 12.09
CA GLY A 110 -31.33 -40.98 13.40
C GLY A 110 -32.64 -41.70 13.75
N GLY A 111 -33.58 -41.83 12.81
CA GLY A 111 -34.84 -42.53 13.04
C GLY A 111 -34.72 -44.05 12.90
N ARG A 112 -34.69 -44.75 14.03
CA ARG A 112 -35.10 -46.16 14.18
C ARG A 112 -36.32 -46.21 15.08
#